data_AF-A0A097PSC5-F1
#
_entry.id   AF-A0A097PSC5-F1
#
_cell.length_a   1.000
_cell.length_b   1.000
_cell.length_c   1.000
_cell.angle_alpha   90.00
_cell.angle_beta   90.00
_cell.angle_gamma   90.00
#
_symmetry.space_group_name_H-M   'P 1'
#
loop_
_entity.id
_entity.type
_entity.pdbx_description
1 polymer ?
#
loop_
_entity_poly.entity_id
_entity_poly.type
_entity_poly.pdbx_seq_one_letter_code
_entity_poly.pdbx_strand_id
1 'polypeptide(L)'
;LLQAASDFSFDPGTRSEAAVKEFLASFPLPVIINALQTKGDVPGLEDALIDCLEKIFKTKYGASLIPHFMPFILVGLQAYSQRVRTLSCETISSLLKNTSLIKVYPLLLDCLVDGDEQVAVAATDSIRDLACSQQGIEIIFPNLAARCSSLGRVRVLALIVKLFSTSNAVASLVYNSNLLGLLEAEVRNVNDTLATLSVLELLYELAEVQHGMEYVLRTNILQLLISIIRNSTAESMLRSRAMMISGRLLSKIKAVISAIDERLQDADECECGLEAMGQIG
;
A
#
# COMPACT_ATOMS: atom_id res chain seq x y z
N LEU A 1 9.94 31.03 -16.50
CA LEU A 1 9.62 29.91 -15.57
C LEU A 1 9.68 28.56 -16.28
N LEU A 2 8.87 28.31 -17.32
CA LEU A 2 8.89 27.07 -18.12
C LEU A 2 10.33 26.61 -18.46
N GLN A 3 11.08 27.41 -19.22
CA GLN A 3 12.44 27.05 -19.65
C GLN A 3 13.35 26.71 -18.46
N ALA A 4 13.35 27.55 -17.43
CA ALA A 4 14.19 27.34 -16.25
C ALA A 4 13.82 26.04 -15.50
N ALA A 5 12.53 25.71 -15.40
CA ALA A 5 12.07 24.46 -14.78
C ALA A 5 12.44 23.24 -15.63
N SER A 6 12.32 23.33 -16.95
CA SER A 6 12.76 22.28 -17.88
C SER A 6 14.27 22.04 -17.81
N ASP A 7 15.08 23.10 -17.85
CA ASP A 7 16.54 23.01 -17.74
C ASP A 7 16.97 22.44 -16.38
N PHE A 8 16.29 22.87 -15.32
CA PHE A 8 16.48 22.31 -13.98
C PHE A 8 16.07 20.83 -13.91
N SER A 9 15.16 20.37 -14.75
CA SER A 9 14.68 18.98 -14.77
C SER A 9 15.38 18.11 -15.80
N PHE A 10 16.28 18.64 -16.63
CA PHE A 10 16.92 17.86 -17.69
C PHE A 10 17.89 16.77 -17.19
N ASP A 11 18.59 17.03 -16.08
CA ASP A 11 19.60 16.11 -15.53
C ASP A 11 18.94 14.91 -14.82
N PRO A 12 19.14 13.64 -15.24
CA PRO A 12 18.46 12.49 -14.67
C PRO A 12 18.79 12.20 -13.19
N GLY A 13 19.81 12.85 -12.61
CA GLY A 13 20.19 12.68 -11.22
C GLY A 13 19.42 13.55 -10.20
N THR A 14 19.65 13.28 -8.92
CA THR A 14 19.25 14.18 -7.84
C THR A 14 20.05 15.48 -7.91
N ARG A 15 19.37 16.63 -7.80
CA ARG A 15 20.03 17.93 -7.79
C ARG A 15 20.80 18.15 -6.50
N SER A 16 21.89 18.92 -6.57
CA SER A 16 22.65 19.31 -5.40
C SER A 16 21.88 20.32 -4.54
N GLU A 17 22.12 20.33 -3.23
CA GLU A 17 21.51 21.28 -2.30
C GLU A 17 21.78 22.75 -2.70
N ALA A 18 22.97 23.02 -3.26
CA ALA A 18 23.34 24.36 -3.75
C ALA A 18 22.52 24.76 -4.97
N ALA A 19 22.34 23.87 -5.94
CA ALA A 19 21.54 24.13 -7.14
C ALA A 19 20.07 24.39 -6.80
N VAL A 20 19.50 23.64 -5.83
CA VAL A 20 18.12 23.89 -5.37
C VAL A 20 18.01 25.28 -4.72
N LYS A 21 18.96 25.67 -3.87
CA LYS A 21 18.95 26.98 -3.22
C LYS A 21 19.06 28.13 -4.22
N GLU A 22 19.95 28.01 -5.19
CA GLU A 22 20.13 28.99 -6.26
C GLU A 22 18.87 29.12 -7.13
N PHE A 23 18.28 27.98 -7.51
CA PHE A 23 17.05 27.96 -8.27
C PHE A 23 15.90 28.63 -7.50
N LEU A 24 15.72 28.27 -6.22
CA LEU A 24 14.66 28.84 -5.38
C LEU A 24 14.89 30.31 -4.98
N ALA A 25 16.14 30.80 -5.03
CA ALA A 25 16.42 32.23 -4.89
C ALA A 25 15.92 33.03 -6.10
N SER A 26 15.97 32.43 -7.30
CA SER A 26 15.47 33.05 -8.54
C SER A 26 13.97 32.82 -8.76
N PHE A 27 13.47 31.66 -8.34
CA PHE A 27 12.08 31.23 -8.50
C PHE A 27 11.54 30.67 -7.17
N PRO A 28 11.01 31.52 -6.28
CA PRO A 28 10.51 31.08 -4.98
C PRO A 28 9.38 30.05 -5.12
N LEU A 29 9.31 29.08 -4.21
CA LEU A 29 8.27 28.04 -4.19
C LEU A 29 6.84 28.58 -4.33
N PRO A 30 6.40 29.67 -3.64
CA PRO A 30 5.07 30.24 -3.85
C PRO A 30 4.80 30.61 -5.32
N VAL A 31 5.80 31.11 -6.04
CA VAL A 31 5.67 31.50 -7.45
C VAL A 31 5.49 30.26 -8.33
N ILE A 32 6.29 29.22 -8.08
CA ILE A 32 6.19 27.93 -8.80
C ILE A 32 4.82 27.29 -8.56
N ILE A 33 4.39 27.24 -7.30
CA ILE A 33 3.12 26.63 -6.90
C ILE A 33 1.92 27.41 -7.47
N ASN A 34 1.95 28.74 -7.44
CA ASN A 34 0.90 29.54 -8.05
C ASN A 34 0.82 29.33 -9.57
N ALA A 35 1.97 29.17 -10.24
CA ALA A 35 2.01 28.86 -11.67
C ALA A 35 1.47 27.45 -12.01
N LEU A 36 1.51 26.50 -11.06
CA LEU A 36 0.82 25.21 -11.22
C LEU A 36 -0.70 25.33 -11.11
N GLN A 37 -1.22 26.38 -10.48
CA GLN A 37 -2.66 26.61 -10.33
C GLN A 37 -3.27 27.32 -11.55
N THR A 38 -2.47 27.99 -12.37
CA THR A 38 -2.91 28.64 -13.61
C THR A 38 -3.12 27.58 -14.70
N LYS A 39 -4.32 26.99 -14.72
CA LYS A 39 -4.71 25.89 -15.61
C LYS A 39 -4.46 26.22 -17.08
N GLY A 40 -3.54 25.50 -17.71
CA GLY A 40 -3.49 25.36 -19.18
C GLY A 40 -3.13 26.60 -19.99
N ASP A 41 -2.69 27.69 -19.35
CA ASP A 41 -2.35 28.93 -20.06
C ASP A 41 -1.08 28.79 -20.93
N VAL A 42 -0.18 27.88 -20.54
CA VAL A 42 1.08 27.61 -21.24
C VAL A 42 1.29 26.11 -21.42
N PRO A 43 1.31 25.57 -22.65
CA PRO A 43 1.57 24.16 -22.91
C PRO A 43 2.90 23.70 -22.31
N GLY A 44 2.90 22.52 -21.66
CA GLY A 44 4.09 21.90 -21.07
C GLY A 44 4.60 22.56 -19.77
N LEU A 45 3.99 23.66 -19.31
CA LEU A 45 4.38 24.32 -18.05
C LEU A 45 4.12 23.43 -16.84
N GLU A 46 2.95 22.82 -16.76
CA GLU A 46 2.61 21.93 -15.65
C GLU A 46 3.62 20.79 -15.54
N ASP A 47 3.91 20.11 -16.65
CA ASP A 47 4.86 19.01 -16.72
C ASP A 47 6.26 19.42 -16.23
N ALA A 48 6.78 20.52 -16.77
CA ALA A 48 8.10 21.03 -16.40
C ALA A 48 8.18 21.44 -14.92
N LEU A 49 7.11 22.02 -14.38
CA LEU A 49 7.07 22.42 -12.97
C LEU A 49 6.95 21.21 -12.05
N ILE A 50 6.20 20.19 -12.42
CA ILE A 50 6.08 18.95 -11.65
C ILE A 50 7.42 18.23 -11.57
N ASP A 51 8.09 18.03 -12.71
CA ASP A 51 9.40 17.39 -12.77
C ASP A 51 10.44 18.17 -11.93
N CYS A 52 10.34 19.50 -11.96
CA CYS A 52 11.21 20.39 -11.20
C CYS A 52 10.97 20.25 -9.69
N LEU A 53 9.70 20.29 -9.26
CA LEU A 53 9.32 20.15 -7.85
C LEU A 53 9.68 18.77 -7.30
N GLU A 54 9.50 17.71 -8.09
CA GLU A 54 9.89 16.36 -7.70
C GLU A 54 11.38 16.30 -7.35
N LYS A 55 12.25 16.93 -8.16
CA LYS A 55 13.68 17.00 -7.88
C LYS A 55 14.03 17.89 -6.69
N ILE A 56 13.32 18.99 -6.51
CA ILE A 56 13.50 19.88 -5.36
C ILE A 56 13.19 19.11 -4.07
N PHE A 57 12.02 18.48 -3.97
CA PHE A 57 11.58 17.81 -2.75
C PHE A 57 12.35 16.53 -2.42
N LYS A 58 13.04 15.91 -3.39
CA LYS A 58 13.99 14.82 -3.14
C LYS A 58 15.27 15.24 -2.40
N THR A 59 15.58 16.53 -2.34
CA THR A 59 16.75 17.04 -1.58
C THR A 59 16.43 17.29 -0.12
N LYS A 60 17.44 17.33 0.77
CA LYS A 60 17.23 17.59 2.20
C LYS A 60 16.70 19.00 2.43
N TYR A 61 17.24 19.98 1.70
CA TYR A 61 16.76 21.35 1.77
C TYR A 61 15.32 21.46 1.26
N GLY A 62 15.00 20.92 0.09
CA GLY A 62 13.63 20.93 -0.43
C GLY A 62 12.64 20.23 0.50
N ALA A 63 12.99 19.06 1.02
CA ALA A 63 12.16 18.33 2.01
C ALA A 63 11.89 19.16 3.28
N SER A 64 12.87 19.94 3.75
CA SER A 64 12.71 20.81 4.91
C SER A 64 11.71 21.96 4.70
N LEU A 65 11.43 22.32 3.45
CA LEU A 65 10.48 23.37 3.10
C LEU A 65 9.03 22.88 3.13
N ILE A 66 8.81 21.59 2.87
CA ILE A 66 7.48 20.99 2.69
C ILE A 66 6.49 21.32 3.84
N PRO A 67 6.86 21.26 5.14
CA PRO A 67 5.94 21.63 6.22
C PRO A 67 5.32 23.02 6.08
N HIS A 68 6.06 23.98 5.53
CA HIS A 68 5.61 25.36 5.32
C HIS A 68 4.62 25.50 4.16
N PHE A 69 4.60 24.52 3.25
CA PHE A 69 3.75 24.49 2.05
C PHE A 69 2.64 23.45 2.13
N MET A 70 2.40 22.87 3.31
CA MET A 70 1.33 21.89 3.54
C MET A 70 -0.05 22.29 3.00
N PRO A 71 -0.53 23.55 3.14
CA PRO A 71 -1.81 23.95 2.57
C PRO A 71 -1.90 23.70 1.07
N PHE A 72 -0.81 23.92 0.32
CA PHE A 72 -0.77 23.70 -1.12
C PHE A 72 -0.75 22.22 -1.49
N ILE A 73 -0.07 21.39 -0.69
CA ILE A 73 -0.03 19.94 -0.88
C ILE A 73 -1.41 19.31 -0.65
N LEU A 74 -2.14 19.77 0.38
CA LEU A 74 -3.51 19.33 0.64
C LEU A 74 -4.47 19.70 -0.50
N VAL A 75 -4.28 20.87 -1.11
CA VAL A 75 -5.01 21.26 -2.32
C VAL A 75 -4.57 20.41 -3.53
N GLY A 76 -3.27 20.11 -3.66
CA GLY A 76 -2.71 19.30 -4.72
C GLY A 76 -3.22 17.85 -4.73
N LEU A 77 -3.46 17.25 -3.56
CA LEU A 77 -4.12 15.94 -3.42
C LEU A 77 -5.54 15.91 -4.00
N GLN A 78 -6.19 17.06 -4.09
CA GLN A 78 -7.54 17.24 -4.63
C GLN A 78 -7.53 17.87 -6.03
N ALA A 79 -6.35 18.02 -6.65
CA ALA A 79 -6.23 18.64 -7.95
C ALA A 79 -6.88 17.79 -9.04
N TYR A 80 -7.41 18.43 -10.08
CA TYR A 80 -7.96 17.73 -11.24
C TYR A 80 -6.88 17.00 -12.04
N SER A 81 -5.67 17.57 -12.12
CA SER A 81 -4.53 16.94 -12.78
C SER A 81 -4.05 15.74 -11.95
N GLN A 82 -3.99 14.56 -12.58
CA GLN A 82 -3.45 13.36 -11.95
C GLN A 82 -1.96 13.52 -11.62
N ARG A 83 -1.16 14.18 -12.47
CA ARG A 83 0.28 14.39 -12.19
C ARG A 83 0.52 15.21 -10.91
N VAL A 84 -0.24 16.30 -10.73
CA VAL A 84 -0.23 17.10 -9.49
C VAL A 84 -0.65 16.26 -8.28
N ARG A 85 -1.66 15.40 -8.40
CA ARG A 85 -2.05 14.46 -7.32
C ARG A 85 -0.92 13.49 -6.99
N THR A 86 -0.26 12.91 -8.00
CA THR A 86 0.88 11.99 -7.84
C THR A 86 2.02 12.68 -7.09
N LEU A 87 2.47 13.86 -7.56
CA LEU A 87 3.51 14.64 -6.89
C LEU A 87 3.12 14.96 -5.43
N SER A 88 1.86 15.31 -5.19
CA SER A 88 1.38 15.63 -3.84
C SER A 88 1.44 14.42 -2.91
N CYS A 89 1.08 13.23 -3.40
CA CYS A 89 1.22 11.98 -2.66
C CYS A 89 2.70 11.73 -2.32
N GLU A 90 3.58 11.71 -3.32
CA GLU A 90 5.02 11.47 -3.13
C GLU A 90 5.66 12.47 -2.16
N THR A 91 5.24 13.74 -2.23
CA THR A 91 5.72 14.79 -1.33
C THR A 91 5.34 14.48 0.13
N ILE A 92 4.19 13.87 0.38
CA ILE A 92 3.77 13.45 1.74
C ILE A 92 4.63 12.29 2.27
N SER A 93 5.02 11.34 1.43
CA SER A 93 5.94 10.27 1.85
C SER A 93 7.24 10.83 2.43
N SER A 94 7.71 11.99 1.96
CA SER A 94 8.93 12.63 2.47
C SER A 94 8.78 13.37 3.82
N LEU A 95 7.57 13.50 4.37
CA LEU A 95 7.22 14.39 5.49
C LEU A 95 7.22 13.73 6.89
N LEU A 96 7.76 12.51 7.03
CA LEU A 96 7.55 11.52 8.11
C LEU A 96 7.68 11.96 9.59
N LYS A 97 7.82 13.24 9.94
CA LYS A 97 8.04 13.67 11.32
C LYS A 97 7.12 14.73 11.93
N ASN A 98 6.29 15.49 11.20
CA ASN A 98 5.62 16.66 11.83
C ASN A 98 4.25 17.11 11.27
N THR A 99 3.48 16.24 10.60
CA THR A 99 2.25 16.68 9.92
C THR A 99 1.00 16.34 10.71
N SER A 100 -0.07 17.14 10.58
CA SER A 100 -1.42 16.77 11.04
C SER A 100 -1.98 15.63 10.19
N LEU A 101 -1.47 14.40 10.40
CA LEU A 101 -1.76 13.18 9.64
C LEU A 101 -3.26 12.89 9.51
N ILE A 102 -4.05 13.32 10.49
CA ILE A 102 -5.52 13.21 10.53
C ILE A 102 -6.18 13.85 9.29
N LYS A 103 -5.64 14.97 8.79
CA LYS A 103 -6.20 15.65 7.60
C LYS A 103 -5.70 15.07 6.29
N VAL A 104 -4.51 14.45 6.32
CA VAL A 104 -3.83 13.94 5.12
C VAL A 104 -4.37 12.57 4.73
N TYR A 105 -4.62 11.72 5.72
CA TYR A 105 -4.99 10.32 5.50
C TYR A 105 -6.28 10.15 4.67
N PRO A 106 -7.40 10.85 4.95
CA PRO A 106 -8.60 10.76 4.11
C PRO A 106 -8.34 11.16 2.65
N LEU A 107 -7.51 12.19 2.42
CA LEU A 107 -7.21 12.65 1.06
C LEU A 107 -6.31 11.67 0.29
N LEU A 108 -5.35 11.02 0.98
CA LEU A 108 -4.56 9.94 0.39
C LEU A 108 -5.44 8.74 0.02
N LEU A 109 -6.45 8.45 0.83
CA LEU A 109 -7.40 7.39 0.53
C LEU A 109 -8.30 7.73 -0.66
N ASP A 110 -8.77 8.98 -0.77
CA ASP A 110 -9.48 9.44 -1.96
C ASP A 110 -8.56 9.35 -3.21
N CYS A 111 -7.26 9.64 -3.05
CA CYS A 111 -6.25 9.39 -4.10
C CYS A 111 -6.09 7.92 -4.47
N LEU A 112 -6.09 7.03 -3.49
CA LEU A 112 -6.04 5.59 -3.74
C LEU A 112 -7.27 5.10 -4.51
N VAL A 113 -8.45 5.53 -4.09
CA VAL A 113 -9.74 5.03 -4.60
C VAL A 113 -10.06 5.62 -5.97
N ASP A 114 -9.94 6.94 -6.12
CA ASP A 114 -10.36 7.70 -7.31
C ASP A 114 -9.18 8.18 -8.18
N GLY A 115 -7.95 7.79 -7.85
CA GLY A 115 -6.75 8.04 -8.65
C GLY A 115 -6.72 7.27 -9.96
N ASP A 116 -5.95 7.78 -10.93
CA ASP A 116 -5.40 6.87 -11.94
C ASP A 116 -4.41 5.88 -11.32
N GLU A 117 -3.79 5.03 -12.14
CA GLU A 117 -2.84 4.03 -11.66
C GLU A 117 -1.64 4.64 -10.92
N GLN A 118 -1.07 5.73 -11.44
CA GLN A 118 0.11 6.37 -10.83
C GLN A 118 -0.24 7.01 -9.49
N VAL A 119 -1.38 7.72 -9.44
CA VAL A 119 -1.87 8.33 -8.20
C VAL A 119 -2.14 7.26 -7.14
N ALA A 120 -2.75 6.14 -7.52
CA ALA A 120 -3.06 5.06 -6.60
C ALA A 120 -1.79 4.39 -6.04
N VAL A 121 -0.75 4.19 -6.86
CA VAL A 121 0.55 3.67 -6.42
C VAL A 121 1.22 4.65 -5.45
N ALA A 122 1.31 5.94 -5.83
CA ALA A 122 1.91 6.96 -4.98
C ALA A 122 1.17 7.12 -3.64
N ALA A 123 -0.16 7.05 -3.65
CA ALA A 123 -0.98 7.06 -2.44
C ALA A 123 -0.74 5.83 -1.57
N THR A 124 -0.65 4.64 -2.16
CA THR A 124 -0.35 3.38 -1.45
C THR A 124 1.00 3.46 -0.74
N ASP A 125 2.02 3.92 -1.45
CA ASP A 125 3.37 4.07 -0.90
C ASP A 125 3.40 5.09 0.23
N SER A 126 2.72 6.22 0.05
CA SER A 126 2.61 7.25 1.08
C SER A 126 1.91 6.74 2.33
N ILE A 127 0.79 6.02 2.19
CA ILE A 127 0.07 5.44 3.33
C ILE A 127 0.93 4.40 4.05
N ARG A 128 1.65 3.55 3.30
CA ARG A 128 2.58 2.59 3.89
C ARG A 128 3.67 3.30 4.70
N ASP A 129 4.27 4.35 4.16
CA ASP A 129 5.34 5.05 4.84
C ASP A 129 4.82 5.78 6.11
N LEU A 130 3.59 6.29 6.06
CA LEU A 130 2.90 6.80 7.25
C LEU A 130 2.69 5.71 8.31
N ALA A 131 2.32 4.50 7.91
CA ALA A 131 2.12 3.36 8.82
C ALA A 131 3.40 2.97 9.59
N CYS A 132 4.58 3.30 9.05
CA CYS A 132 5.86 3.10 9.73
C CYS A 132 6.12 4.09 10.88
N SER A 133 5.28 5.12 11.05
CA SER A 133 5.38 6.10 12.14
C SER A 133 4.39 5.80 13.26
N GLN A 134 4.77 6.09 14.51
CA GLN A 134 3.91 5.87 15.69
C GLN A 134 2.56 6.60 15.56
N GLN A 135 2.53 7.82 15.00
CA GLN A 135 1.30 8.59 14.81
C GLN A 135 0.46 8.09 13.63
N GLY A 136 1.10 7.60 12.56
CA GLY A 136 0.37 7.09 11.40
C GLY A 136 -0.33 5.76 11.68
N ILE A 137 0.24 4.93 12.55
CA ILE A 137 -0.32 3.64 12.94
C ILE A 137 -1.66 3.78 13.69
N GLU A 138 -1.88 4.88 14.41
CA GLU A 138 -3.11 5.18 15.17
C GLU A 138 -4.27 5.67 14.29
N ILE A 139 -3.99 6.10 13.06
CA ILE A 139 -4.96 6.69 12.12
C ILE A 139 -5.50 5.63 11.13
N ILE A 140 -4.88 4.46 11.10
CA ILE A 140 -5.12 3.38 10.15
C ILE A 140 -6.38 2.57 10.58
N PHE A 141 -7.54 3.00 10.05
CA PHE A 141 -8.87 2.32 9.91
C PHE A 141 -9.88 2.35 11.09
N PRO A 142 -11.22 2.18 10.84
CA PRO A 142 -11.95 1.85 9.58
C PRO A 142 -13.14 2.78 9.18
N ASN A 143 -13.39 2.90 7.85
CA ASN A 143 -14.74 3.06 7.22
C ASN A 143 -14.79 3.07 5.67
N LEU A 144 -13.76 2.59 4.96
CA LEU A 144 -13.66 2.82 3.50
C LEU A 144 -14.42 1.88 2.57
N ALA A 145 -14.39 0.56 2.82
CA ALA A 145 -14.85 -0.41 1.82
C ALA A 145 -16.34 -0.24 1.43
N ALA A 146 -17.17 0.27 2.34
CA ALA A 146 -18.59 0.46 2.13
C ALA A 146 -18.94 1.53 1.06
N ARG A 147 -18.00 2.44 0.73
CA ARG A 147 -18.24 3.57 -0.18
C ARG A 147 -17.49 3.50 -1.51
N CYS A 148 -16.68 2.47 -1.73
CA CYS A 148 -15.83 2.36 -2.92
C CYS A 148 -16.51 1.65 -4.10
N SER A 149 -16.12 2.02 -5.33
CA SER A 149 -16.34 1.25 -6.56
C SER A 149 -15.62 -0.12 -6.49
N SER A 150 -15.92 -1.06 -7.38
CA SER A 150 -15.25 -2.38 -7.40
C SER A 150 -13.73 -2.26 -7.50
N LEU A 151 -13.22 -1.38 -8.38
CA LEU A 151 -11.78 -1.12 -8.49
C LEU A 151 -11.22 -0.47 -7.22
N GLY A 152 -11.92 0.52 -6.66
CA GLY A 152 -11.54 1.16 -5.41
C GLY A 152 -11.46 0.18 -4.24
N ARG A 153 -12.39 -0.79 -4.16
CA ARG A 153 -12.35 -1.88 -3.18
C ARG A 153 -11.11 -2.74 -3.35
N VAL A 154 -10.83 -3.22 -4.56
CA VAL A 154 -9.62 -4.02 -4.85
C VAL A 154 -8.36 -3.26 -4.44
N ARG A 155 -8.25 -1.96 -4.72
CA ARG A 155 -7.12 -1.13 -4.30
C ARG A 155 -6.99 -0.98 -2.78
N VAL A 156 -8.11 -0.83 -2.06
CA VAL A 156 -8.12 -0.82 -0.58
C VAL A 156 -7.66 -2.18 -0.04
N LEU A 157 -8.11 -3.29 -0.63
CA LEU A 157 -7.67 -4.63 -0.24
C LEU A 157 -6.16 -4.83 -0.53
N ALA A 158 -5.66 -4.33 -1.66
CA ALA A 158 -4.24 -4.36 -2.00
C ALA A 158 -3.40 -3.55 -1.01
N LEU A 159 -3.89 -2.37 -0.57
CA LEU A 159 -3.26 -1.60 0.49
C LEU A 159 -3.18 -2.41 1.81
N ILE A 160 -4.25 -3.11 2.19
CA ILE A 160 -4.24 -3.96 3.39
C ILE A 160 -3.13 -5.02 3.29
N VAL A 161 -3.01 -5.71 2.16
CA VAL A 161 -1.93 -6.69 1.92
C VAL A 161 -0.55 -6.03 2.01
N LYS A 162 -0.36 -4.85 1.42
CA LYS A 162 0.90 -4.11 1.49
C LYS A 162 1.29 -3.72 2.92
N LEU A 163 0.32 -3.36 3.76
CA LEU A 163 0.55 -3.03 5.16
C LEU A 163 1.03 -4.26 5.96
N PHE A 164 0.49 -5.45 5.70
CA PHE A 164 0.99 -6.69 6.32
C PHE A 164 2.46 -6.96 5.99
N SER A 165 2.93 -6.55 4.81
CA SER A 165 4.34 -6.71 4.40
C SER A 165 5.30 -5.70 5.03
N THR A 166 4.80 -4.72 5.79
CA THR A 166 5.61 -3.59 6.26
C THR A 166 6.44 -3.94 7.49
N SER A 167 5.81 -4.44 8.55
CA SER A 167 6.48 -4.91 9.77
C SER A 167 5.52 -5.74 10.62
N ASN A 168 6.04 -6.47 11.61
CA ASN A 168 5.21 -7.24 12.54
C ASN A 168 4.25 -6.34 13.35
N ALA A 169 4.70 -5.14 13.75
CA ALA A 169 3.88 -4.20 14.52
C ALA A 169 2.69 -3.68 13.69
N VAL A 170 2.94 -3.31 12.43
CA VAL A 170 1.88 -2.87 11.50
C VAL A 170 0.92 -4.01 11.21
N ALA A 171 1.43 -5.22 10.93
CA ALA A 171 0.62 -6.41 10.69
C ALA A 171 -0.33 -6.72 11.86
N SER A 172 0.16 -6.62 13.11
CA SER A 172 -0.65 -6.82 14.32
C SER A 172 -1.80 -5.82 14.41
N LEU A 173 -1.55 -4.55 14.10
CA LEU A 173 -2.58 -3.51 14.16
C LEU A 173 -3.62 -3.64 13.05
N VAL A 174 -3.18 -3.98 11.84
CA VAL A 174 -4.07 -4.30 10.71
C VAL A 174 -4.98 -5.48 11.06
N TYR A 175 -4.44 -6.53 11.69
CA TYR A 175 -5.21 -7.67 12.18
C TYR A 175 -6.20 -7.28 13.27
N ASN A 176 -5.75 -6.56 14.31
CA ASN A 176 -6.60 -6.13 15.43
C ASN A 176 -7.72 -5.17 15.00
N SER A 177 -7.53 -4.46 13.89
CA SER A 177 -8.53 -3.59 13.26
C SER A 177 -9.55 -4.36 12.39
N ASN A 178 -9.45 -5.70 12.36
CA ASN A 178 -10.33 -6.61 11.62
C ASN A 178 -10.40 -6.34 10.10
N LEU A 179 -9.30 -5.87 9.51
CA LEU A 179 -9.29 -5.54 8.08
C LEU A 179 -9.24 -6.76 7.17
N LEU A 180 -8.74 -7.89 7.67
CA LEU A 180 -8.85 -9.17 6.98
C LEU A 180 -10.32 -9.59 6.78
N GLY A 181 -11.23 -9.14 7.66
CA GLY A 181 -12.66 -9.33 7.48
C GLY A 181 -13.21 -8.69 6.20
N LEU A 182 -12.56 -7.65 5.66
CA LEU A 182 -12.93 -7.05 4.38
C LEU A 182 -12.56 -7.96 3.21
N LEU A 183 -11.40 -8.61 3.24
CA LEU A 183 -11.04 -9.62 2.24
C LEU A 183 -12.01 -10.81 2.29
N GLU A 184 -12.35 -11.28 3.50
CA GLU A 184 -13.33 -12.35 3.68
C GLU A 184 -14.70 -11.99 3.09
N ALA A 185 -15.18 -10.78 3.35
CA ALA A 185 -16.47 -10.31 2.87
C ALA A 185 -16.52 -10.27 1.33
N GLU A 186 -15.46 -9.80 0.68
CA GLU A 186 -15.40 -9.73 -0.78
C GLU A 186 -15.28 -11.12 -1.41
N VAL A 187 -14.53 -12.05 -0.80
CA VAL A 187 -14.47 -13.46 -1.27
C VAL A 187 -15.83 -14.17 -1.16
N ARG A 188 -16.67 -13.79 -0.18
CA ARG A 188 -18.04 -14.33 -0.07
C ARG A 188 -19.00 -13.74 -1.09
N ASN A 189 -18.66 -12.62 -1.74
CA ASN A 189 -19.52 -11.96 -2.70
C ASN A 189 -19.45 -12.65 -4.08
N VAL A 190 -20.17 -13.77 -4.19
CA VAL A 190 -20.18 -14.64 -5.39
C VAL A 190 -20.80 -14.01 -6.65
N ASN A 191 -21.32 -12.78 -6.57
CA ASN A 191 -21.98 -12.12 -7.70
C ASN A 191 -20.99 -11.51 -8.70
N ASP A 192 -19.72 -11.38 -8.33
CA ASP A 192 -18.65 -10.84 -9.18
C ASP A 192 -17.44 -11.77 -9.15
N THR A 193 -17.36 -12.70 -10.10
CA THR A 193 -16.24 -13.64 -10.23
C THR A 193 -14.91 -12.92 -10.41
N LEU A 194 -14.87 -11.81 -11.16
CA LEU A 194 -13.63 -11.10 -11.45
C LEU A 194 -13.10 -10.38 -10.20
N ALA A 195 -13.99 -9.76 -9.44
CA ALA A 195 -13.63 -9.20 -8.14
C ALA A 195 -13.16 -10.29 -7.18
N THR A 196 -13.90 -11.41 -7.10
CA THR A 196 -13.52 -12.56 -6.26
C THR A 196 -12.13 -13.08 -6.62
N LEU A 197 -11.83 -13.26 -7.91
CA LEU A 197 -10.51 -13.68 -8.38
C LEU A 197 -9.44 -12.67 -7.98
N SER A 198 -9.69 -11.37 -8.17
CA SER A 198 -8.76 -10.31 -7.79
C SER A 198 -8.42 -10.36 -6.29
N VAL A 199 -9.41 -10.65 -5.43
CA VAL A 199 -9.16 -10.82 -3.99
C VAL A 199 -8.42 -12.12 -3.68
N LEU A 200 -8.67 -13.20 -4.42
CA LEU A 200 -7.88 -14.43 -4.30
C LEU A 200 -6.42 -14.22 -4.71
N GLU A 201 -6.13 -13.39 -5.71
CA GLU A 201 -4.76 -12.98 -6.04
C GLU A 201 -4.08 -12.26 -4.87
N LEU A 202 -4.78 -11.29 -4.26
CA LEU A 202 -4.28 -10.58 -3.08
C LEU A 202 -4.06 -11.51 -1.87
N LEU A 203 -4.94 -12.50 -1.67
CA LEU A 203 -4.75 -13.52 -0.63
C LEU A 203 -3.55 -14.43 -0.92
N TYR A 204 -3.29 -14.74 -2.20
CA TYR A 204 -2.12 -15.50 -2.60
C TYR A 204 -0.83 -14.73 -2.28
N GLU A 205 -0.78 -13.44 -2.58
CA GLU A 205 0.32 -12.55 -2.19
C GLU A 205 0.47 -12.48 -0.67
N LEU A 206 -0.63 -12.27 0.07
CA LEU A 206 -0.61 -12.21 1.53
C LEU A 206 -0.09 -13.49 2.18
N ALA A 207 -0.41 -14.65 1.60
CA ALA A 207 0.10 -15.95 2.06
C ALA A 207 1.62 -16.12 1.84
N GLU A 208 2.26 -15.29 1.02
CA GLU A 208 3.73 -15.26 0.87
C GLU A 208 4.42 -14.44 1.95
N VAL A 209 3.72 -13.42 2.46
CA VAL A 209 4.24 -12.49 3.45
C VAL A 209 4.39 -13.20 4.80
N GLN A 210 5.60 -13.18 5.36
CA GLN A 210 5.90 -13.84 6.63
C GLN A 210 4.93 -13.45 7.75
N HIS A 211 4.69 -12.14 7.93
CA HIS A 211 3.74 -11.64 8.93
C HIS A 211 2.29 -11.91 8.53
N GLY A 212 1.96 -11.90 7.24
CA GLY A 212 0.60 -12.11 6.74
C GLY A 212 0.07 -13.52 7.02
N MET A 213 0.89 -14.54 6.79
CA MET A 213 0.48 -15.93 6.96
C MET A 213 0.03 -16.25 8.40
N GLU A 214 0.76 -15.76 9.42
CA GLU A 214 0.42 -15.99 10.83
C GLU A 214 -1.02 -15.53 11.13
N TYR A 215 -1.40 -14.36 10.62
CA TYR A 215 -2.73 -13.81 10.84
C TYR A 215 -3.80 -14.46 9.97
N VAL A 216 -3.50 -14.81 8.71
CA VAL A 216 -4.44 -15.51 7.82
C VAL A 216 -4.91 -16.84 8.42
N LEU A 217 -4.01 -17.59 9.07
CA LEU A 217 -4.37 -18.86 9.72
C LEU A 217 -5.25 -18.67 10.97
N ARG A 218 -5.35 -17.46 11.51
CA ARG A 218 -6.20 -17.11 12.66
C ARG A 218 -7.58 -16.59 12.25
N THR A 219 -7.91 -16.57 10.96
CA THR A 219 -9.20 -16.10 10.44
C THR A 219 -9.99 -17.21 9.73
N ASN A 220 -11.15 -16.87 9.17
CA ASN A 220 -12.00 -17.83 8.45
C ASN A 220 -11.56 -18.03 6.99
N ILE A 221 -10.45 -17.43 6.56
CA ILE A 221 -9.97 -17.51 5.17
C ILE A 221 -9.76 -18.97 4.75
N LEU A 222 -9.16 -19.82 5.59
CA LEU A 222 -8.97 -21.23 5.24
C LEU A 222 -10.31 -21.95 5.00
N GLN A 223 -11.32 -21.69 5.82
CA GLN A 223 -12.66 -22.26 5.64
C GLN A 223 -13.34 -21.76 4.36
N LEU A 224 -13.12 -20.49 4.00
CA LEU A 224 -13.61 -19.94 2.73
C LEU A 224 -12.95 -20.62 1.52
N LEU A 225 -11.64 -20.83 1.57
CA LEU A 225 -10.92 -21.55 0.51
C LEU A 225 -11.44 -22.98 0.37
N ILE A 226 -11.63 -23.70 1.47
CA ILE A 226 -12.23 -25.05 1.48
C ILE A 226 -13.63 -25.03 0.85
N SER A 227 -14.46 -24.05 1.22
CA SER A 227 -15.80 -23.90 0.65
C SER A 227 -15.77 -23.68 -0.87
N ILE A 228 -14.87 -22.82 -1.37
CA ILE A 228 -14.70 -22.58 -2.81
C ILE A 228 -14.26 -23.86 -3.52
N ILE A 229 -13.26 -24.57 -2.98
CA ILE A 229 -12.73 -25.81 -3.56
C ILE A 229 -13.82 -26.88 -3.67
N ARG A 230 -14.66 -27.03 -2.63
CA ARG A 230 -15.75 -28.01 -2.59
C ARG A 230 -16.95 -27.63 -3.45
N ASN A 231 -17.10 -26.36 -3.82
CA ASN A 231 -18.22 -25.90 -4.61
C ASN A 231 -18.05 -26.29 -6.08
N SER A 232 -18.66 -27.41 -6.49
CA SER A 232 -18.62 -27.89 -7.88
C SER A 232 -19.23 -26.93 -8.90
N THR A 233 -20.07 -25.99 -8.46
CA THR A 233 -20.69 -24.96 -9.32
C THR A 233 -19.80 -23.73 -9.50
N ALA A 234 -18.76 -23.56 -8.66
CA ALA A 234 -17.81 -22.47 -8.81
C ALA A 234 -16.92 -22.68 -10.05
N GLU A 235 -16.61 -21.58 -10.73
CA GLU A 235 -15.71 -21.57 -11.88
C GLU A 235 -14.38 -22.24 -11.55
N SER A 236 -13.84 -23.00 -12.50
CA SER A 236 -12.61 -23.77 -12.32
C SER A 236 -11.43 -22.89 -11.91
N MET A 237 -11.36 -21.66 -12.41
CA MET A 237 -10.32 -20.69 -12.10
C MET A 237 -10.31 -20.28 -10.63
N LEU A 238 -11.49 -20.05 -10.03
CA LEU A 238 -11.62 -19.74 -8.60
C LEU A 238 -11.17 -20.93 -7.75
N ARG A 239 -11.61 -22.14 -8.12
CA ARG A 239 -11.20 -23.39 -7.45
C ARG A 239 -9.71 -23.61 -7.52
N SER A 240 -9.10 -23.46 -8.72
CA SER A 240 -7.65 -23.63 -8.89
C SER A 240 -6.88 -22.62 -8.05
N ARG A 241 -7.33 -21.36 -8.00
CA ARG A 241 -6.63 -20.34 -7.23
C ARG A 241 -6.75 -20.59 -5.73
N ALA A 242 -7.93 -21.00 -5.27
CA ALA A 242 -8.13 -21.39 -3.87
C ALA A 242 -7.25 -22.59 -3.47
N MET A 243 -7.06 -23.58 -4.35
CA MET A 243 -6.12 -24.69 -4.12
C MET A 243 -4.68 -24.20 -4.00
N MET A 244 -4.23 -23.29 -4.86
CA MET A 244 -2.87 -22.74 -4.81
C MET A 244 -2.61 -21.97 -3.51
N ILE A 245 -3.56 -21.14 -3.07
CA ILE A 245 -3.45 -20.39 -1.81
C ILE A 245 -3.38 -21.39 -0.64
N SER A 246 -4.27 -22.39 -0.62
CA SER A 246 -4.28 -23.42 0.42
C SER A 246 -2.95 -24.16 0.48
N GLY A 247 -2.39 -24.57 -0.67
CA GLY A 247 -1.08 -25.21 -0.74
C GLY A 247 0.05 -24.35 -0.16
N ARG A 248 0.03 -23.04 -0.43
CA ARG A 248 1.00 -22.08 0.11
C ARG A 248 0.87 -21.95 1.64
N LEU A 249 -0.35 -21.81 2.16
CA LEU A 249 -0.60 -21.79 3.61
C LEU A 249 -0.12 -23.08 4.29
N LEU A 250 -0.42 -24.24 3.70
CA LEU A 250 -0.02 -25.54 4.22
C LEU A 250 1.48 -25.83 4.11
N SER A 251 2.22 -25.14 3.23
CA SER A 251 3.67 -25.34 3.08
C SER A 251 4.48 -25.03 4.34
N LYS A 252 3.98 -24.19 5.26
CA LYS A 252 4.61 -24.00 6.58
C LYS A 252 4.31 -25.13 7.56
N ILE A 253 3.17 -25.81 7.41
CA ILE A 253 2.92 -27.05 8.16
C ILE A 253 3.97 -28.09 7.79
N LYS A 254 4.40 -28.16 6.53
CA LYS A 254 5.53 -29.01 6.13
C LYS A 254 6.80 -28.70 6.93
N ALA A 255 7.11 -27.43 7.17
CA ALA A 255 8.26 -27.06 7.99
C ALA A 255 8.11 -27.48 9.46
N VAL A 256 6.90 -27.40 10.02
CA VAL A 256 6.59 -27.91 11.36
C VAL A 256 6.73 -29.43 11.41
N ILE A 257 6.20 -30.15 10.41
CA ILE A 257 6.33 -31.61 10.31
C ILE A 257 7.81 -32.02 10.23
N SER A 258 8.61 -31.34 9.41
CA SER A 258 10.05 -31.59 9.35
C SER A 258 10.76 -31.33 10.69
N ALA A 259 10.37 -30.28 11.41
CA ALA A 259 10.93 -30.02 12.74
C ALA A 259 10.55 -31.08 13.78
N ILE A 260 9.33 -31.64 13.71
CA ILE A 260 8.90 -32.76 14.55
C ILE A 260 9.67 -34.04 14.19
N ASP A 261 9.81 -34.33 12.88
CA ASP A 261 10.53 -35.49 12.36
C ASP A 261 11.99 -35.52 12.84
N GLU A 262 12.67 -34.38 12.84
CA GLU A 262 14.03 -34.26 13.36
C GLU A 262 14.16 -34.57 14.87
N ARG A 263 13.07 -34.49 15.64
CA ARG A 263 13.05 -34.82 17.07
C ARG A 263 12.71 -36.28 17.35
N LEU A 264 12.27 -37.05 16.35
CA LEU A 264 11.98 -38.48 16.51
C LEU A 264 13.21 -39.34 16.79
N GLN A 265 14.41 -38.81 16.54
CA GLN A 265 15.69 -39.47 16.84
C GLN A 265 16.13 -39.25 18.30
N ASP A 266 15.52 -38.31 19.02
CA ASP A 266 15.80 -38.05 20.43
C ASP A 266 14.89 -38.92 21.31
N ALA A 267 15.49 -39.77 22.14
CA ALA A 267 14.78 -40.72 22.99
C ALA A 267 13.84 -40.03 24.00
N ASP A 268 14.15 -38.81 24.43
CA ASP A 268 13.34 -38.08 25.42
C ASP A 268 12.15 -37.35 24.75
N GLU A 269 12.22 -37.07 23.44
CA GLU A 269 11.18 -36.32 22.70
C GLU A 269 10.38 -37.17 21.70
N CYS A 270 10.81 -38.42 21.43
CA CYS A 270 10.22 -39.31 20.42
C CYS A 270 8.72 -39.57 20.64
N GLU A 271 8.30 -39.84 21.88
CA GLU A 271 6.89 -40.11 22.21
C GLU A 271 6.02 -38.89 21.90
N CYS A 272 6.47 -37.68 22.28
CA CYS A 272 5.78 -36.43 22.00
C CYS A 272 5.71 -36.15 20.49
N GLY A 273 6.79 -36.44 19.75
CA GLY A 273 6.82 -36.26 18.30
C GLY A 273 5.83 -37.18 17.57
N LEU A 274 5.77 -38.47 17.96
CA LEU A 274 4.82 -39.44 17.40
C LEU A 274 3.37 -39.08 17.71
N GLU A 275 3.08 -38.67 18.95
CA GLU A 275 1.75 -38.20 19.32
C GLU A 275 1.32 -36.99 18.48
N ALA A 276 2.21 -35.99 18.34
CA ALA A 276 1.94 -34.81 17.53
C ALA A 276 1.68 -35.14 16.05
N MET A 277 2.45 -36.07 15.46
CA MET A 277 2.18 -36.54 14.09
C MET A 277 0.83 -37.26 13.99
N GLY A 278 0.49 -38.11 14.97
CA GLY A 278 -0.81 -38.79 15.03
C GLY A 278 -2.00 -37.82 15.08
N GLN A 279 -1.84 -36.63 15.67
CA GLN A 279 -2.88 -35.59 15.67
C GLN A 279 -3.07 -34.90 14.32
N ILE A 280 -2.04 -34.91 13.45
CA ILE A 280 -2.11 -34.31 12.11
C ILE A 280 -2.87 -35.23 11.14
N GLY A 281 -2.79 -36.54 11.34
CA GLY A 281 -3.44 -37.58 10.51
C GLY A 281 -2.45 -38.31 9.62
#